data_AF-A0A268THH8-F1
#
_entry.id   AF-A0A268THH8-F1
#
_cell.length_a   1.000
_cell.length_b   1.000
_cell.length_c   1.000
_cell.angle_alpha   90.00
_cell.angle_beta   90.00
_cell.angle_gamma   90.00
#
_symmetry.space_group_name_H-M   'P 1'
#
loop_
_entity.id
_entity.type
_entity.pdbx_description
1 polymer ?
#
loop_
_entity_poly.entity_id
_entity_poly.type
_entity_poly.pdbx_seq_one_letter_code
_entity_poly.pdbx_strand_id
1 'polypeptide(L)'
;MESKKTLTLSGDKLLSEAMKEALKTGVKNFSLLGAKTSNDETLLNLDTTNIEGFTPHIVATSQLEAGFYDENGILTYTLDLAKLSGDFDTSDKERYIYYINLLDNDNNVLITFPTSRVLLSQNIGGIFTIKFPISGTKNEVVFKRDEYIVRTEFESLKAKVLENENLLNATILEVNNKINQINTTIATLVTTLKLQSLIDNRVGELAYFAAKEVPKGYYLVGTLVKKAKYAKLYAKVQGLSNVTESDDNFMINNFTYVKGTNSTSDVLQTQTQALPNIRGKAWSGSGNISVNSSFFGGETSANTEGVFFATNNFQSTNRGAGSFNAQTNNHQLNIDASRASNIYKDNSGVELQAFKLLTCIFADPS
;
A
#
# COMPACT_ATOMS: atom_id res chain seq x y z
N MET A 1 -40.40 -30.06 105.44
CA MET A 1 -40.55 -29.31 104.18
C MET A 1 -39.15 -28.85 103.83
N GLU A 2 -38.40 -29.62 103.04
CA GLU A 2 -37.04 -29.20 102.65
C GLU A 2 -36.58 -29.91 101.37
N SER A 3 -35.84 -29.14 100.60
CA SER A 3 -35.69 -29.17 99.14
C SER A 3 -34.96 -30.40 98.58
N LYS A 4 -35.53 -30.98 97.52
CA LYS A 4 -34.91 -32.01 96.68
C LYS A 4 -34.02 -31.31 95.65
N LYS A 5 -32.70 -31.47 95.73
CA LYS A 5 -31.74 -30.99 94.72
C LYS A 5 -31.50 -32.11 93.70
N THR A 6 -31.96 -31.89 92.46
CA THR A 6 -31.75 -32.80 91.32
C THR A 6 -30.47 -32.40 90.58
N LEU A 7 -29.57 -33.36 90.35
CA LEU A 7 -28.44 -33.24 89.43
C LEU A 7 -28.82 -33.92 88.11
N THR A 8 -28.81 -33.17 87.02
CA THR A 8 -29.07 -33.67 85.66
C THR A 8 -27.83 -33.44 84.81
N LEU A 9 -27.24 -34.50 84.25
CA LEU A 9 -26.10 -34.46 83.33
C LEU A 9 -26.62 -34.48 81.87
N SER A 10 -26.09 -33.58 81.03
CA SER A 10 -26.46 -33.40 79.61
C SER A 10 -25.50 -34.12 78.66
N GLY A 11 -25.96 -35.13 77.90
CA GLY A 11 -25.11 -36.01 77.08
C GLY A 11 -24.98 -35.70 75.57
N ASP A 12 -25.93 -35.04 74.90
CA ASP A 12 -25.92 -34.99 73.42
C ASP A 12 -25.09 -33.85 72.80
N LYS A 13 -24.89 -32.74 73.51
CA LYS A 13 -24.03 -31.63 73.04
C LYS A 13 -22.54 -31.94 73.16
N LEU A 14 -22.15 -32.74 74.16
CA LEU A 14 -20.75 -33.06 74.41
C LEU A 14 -20.20 -34.03 73.36
N LEU A 15 -21.01 -34.99 72.87
CA LEU A 15 -20.60 -35.89 71.79
C LEU A 15 -20.40 -35.17 70.45
N SER A 16 -21.23 -34.19 70.12
CA SER A 16 -21.09 -33.45 68.85
C SER A 16 -19.91 -32.49 68.85
N GLU A 17 -19.62 -31.82 69.97
CA GLU A 17 -18.43 -30.97 70.10
C GLU A 17 -17.13 -31.81 70.22
N ALA A 18 -17.17 -32.94 70.92
CA ALA A 18 -16.04 -33.86 70.95
C ALA A 18 -15.73 -34.46 69.56
N MET A 19 -16.76 -34.79 68.77
CA MET A 19 -16.59 -35.30 67.41
C MET A 19 -16.10 -34.23 66.44
N LYS A 20 -16.58 -33.00 66.58
CA LYS A 20 -16.08 -31.83 65.84
C LYS A 20 -14.61 -31.58 66.13
N GLU A 21 -14.23 -31.56 67.41
CA GLU A 21 -12.84 -31.38 67.81
C GLU A 21 -11.97 -32.58 67.40
N ALA A 22 -12.49 -33.81 67.47
CA ALA A 22 -11.80 -35.01 67.01
C ALA A 22 -11.54 -34.99 65.49
N LEU A 23 -12.49 -34.52 64.67
CA LEU A 23 -12.28 -34.38 63.23
C LEU A 23 -11.28 -33.26 62.93
N LYS A 24 -11.46 -32.09 63.56
CA LYS A 24 -10.57 -30.93 63.41
C LYS A 24 -9.11 -31.23 63.78
N THR A 25 -8.90 -31.99 64.86
CA THR A 25 -7.57 -32.30 65.39
C THR A 25 -7.01 -33.62 64.89
N GLY A 26 -7.86 -34.56 64.48
CA GLY A 26 -7.48 -35.89 64.02
C GLY A 26 -6.91 -35.94 62.61
N VAL A 27 -7.33 -35.03 61.72
CA VAL A 27 -6.73 -34.89 60.39
C VAL A 27 -5.44 -34.08 60.49
N LYS A 28 -4.32 -34.67 60.06
CA LYS A 28 -2.98 -34.05 60.15
C LYS A 28 -2.24 -34.02 58.84
N ASN A 29 -2.47 -34.99 57.97
CA ASN A 29 -1.82 -35.05 56.67
C ASN A 29 -2.87 -35.15 55.56
N PHE A 30 -2.44 -34.90 54.33
CA PHE A 30 -3.21 -35.21 53.14
C PHE A 30 -2.34 -35.95 52.13
N SER A 31 -2.95 -36.79 51.30
CA SER A 31 -2.30 -37.37 50.13
C SER A 31 -3.10 -37.10 48.85
N LEU A 32 -2.40 -36.91 47.74
CA LEU A 32 -2.99 -36.72 46.43
C LEU A 32 -2.88 -38.01 45.63
N LEU A 33 -3.99 -38.48 45.06
CA LEU A 33 -4.01 -39.63 44.17
C LEU A 33 -4.13 -39.16 42.73
N GLY A 34 -3.27 -39.65 41.85
CA GLY A 34 -3.23 -39.18 40.47
C GLY A 34 -2.50 -40.07 39.49
N ALA A 35 -2.62 -39.72 38.22
CA ALA A 35 -2.03 -40.42 37.08
C ALA A 35 -1.44 -39.45 36.06
N LYS A 36 -0.68 -39.98 35.09
CA LYS A 36 -0.10 -39.17 34.01
C LYS A 36 -1.12 -38.73 32.96
N THR A 37 -2.22 -39.45 32.83
CA THR A 37 -3.25 -39.18 31.82
C THR A 37 -4.54 -38.75 32.51
N SER A 38 -5.38 -38.03 31.77
CA SER A 38 -6.70 -37.58 32.24
C SER A 38 -7.80 -38.63 32.11
N ASN A 39 -7.47 -39.84 31.63
CA ASN A 39 -8.38 -40.96 31.38
C ASN A 39 -7.87 -42.28 31.98
N ASP A 40 -7.20 -42.24 33.13
CA ASP A 40 -6.79 -43.46 33.83
C ASP A 40 -8.02 -44.28 34.29
N GLU A 41 -8.27 -45.43 33.66
CA GLU A 41 -9.47 -46.24 33.91
C GLU A 41 -9.50 -46.83 35.33
N THR A 42 -8.34 -47.04 35.95
CA THR A 42 -8.24 -47.58 37.32
C THR A 42 -8.66 -46.51 38.32
N LEU A 43 -8.15 -45.29 38.20
CA LEU A 43 -8.55 -44.18 39.06
C LEU A 43 -9.98 -43.70 38.77
N LEU A 44 -10.46 -43.80 37.54
CA LEU A 44 -11.86 -43.45 37.22
C LEU A 44 -12.88 -44.37 37.87
N ASN A 45 -12.50 -45.62 38.13
CA ASN A 45 -13.37 -46.65 38.70
C ASN A 45 -12.88 -47.12 40.08
N LEU A 46 -12.05 -46.31 40.76
CA LEU A 46 -11.43 -46.69 42.02
C LEU A 46 -12.50 -46.90 43.09
N ASP A 47 -12.52 -48.09 43.68
CA ASP A 47 -13.37 -48.37 44.83
C ASP A 47 -12.82 -47.63 46.05
N THR A 48 -13.50 -46.54 46.42
CA THR A 48 -13.08 -45.70 47.54
C THR A 48 -13.24 -46.36 48.91
N THR A 49 -13.81 -47.57 48.96
CA THR A 49 -13.91 -48.37 50.18
C THR A 49 -12.70 -49.29 50.41
N ASN A 50 -11.85 -49.50 49.39
CA ASN A 50 -10.65 -50.32 49.49
C ASN A 50 -9.37 -49.47 49.52
N ILE A 51 -8.88 -49.20 50.73
CA ILE A 51 -7.72 -48.33 51.00
C ILE A 51 -6.41 -48.92 50.42
N GLU A 52 -6.27 -50.24 50.32
CA GLU A 52 -5.05 -50.87 49.77
C GLU A 52 -4.83 -50.52 48.29
N GLY A 53 -5.91 -50.23 47.56
CA GLY A 53 -5.89 -49.79 46.17
C GLY A 53 -5.32 -48.37 45.97
N PHE A 54 -5.09 -47.60 47.04
CA PHE A 54 -4.69 -46.20 46.93
C PHE A 54 -3.17 -46.02 46.82
N THR A 55 -2.41 -46.82 47.56
CA THR A 55 -0.94 -46.72 47.68
C THR A 55 -0.20 -46.61 46.33
N PRO A 56 -0.53 -47.41 45.29
CA PRO A 56 0.15 -47.33 44.00
C PRO A 56 -0.07 -46.00 43.24
N HIS A 57 -1.09 -45.23 43.64
CA HIS A 57 -1.52 -44.02 42.95
C HIS A 57 -1.25 -42.74 43.75
N ILE A 58 -0.62 -42.84 44.92
CA ILE A 58 -0.24 -41.66 45.70
C ILE A 58 0.87 -40.92 44.95
N VAL A 59 0.57 -39.68 44.56
CA VAL A 59 1.47 -38.78 43.85
C VAL A 59 2.28 -37.93 44.82
N ALA A 60 1.67 -37.50 45.93
CA ALA A 60 2.34 -36.71 46.95
C ALA A 60 1.58 -36.79 48.28
N THR A 61 2.30 -36.57 49.38
CA THR A 61 1.75 -36.49 50.74
C THR A 61 2.35 -35.27 51.43
N SER A 62 1.55 -34.52 52.21
CA SER A 62 2.07 -33.40 52.99
C SER A 62 1.26 -33.18 54.28
N GLN A 63 1.87 -32.49 55.23
CA GLN A 63 1.22 -32.06 56.46
C GLN A 63 0.23 -30.92 56.20
N LEU A 64 -0.84 -30.90 56.99
CA LEU A 64 -1.84 -29.83 57.07
C LEU A 64 -1.53 -28.94 58.28
N GLU A 65 -1.82 -27.64 58.15
CA GLU A 65 -1.62 -26.66 59.24
C GLU A 65 -2.75 -26.67 60.30
N ALA A 66 -3.58 -27.72 60.31
CA ALA A 66 -4.81 -27.93 61.09
C ALA A 66 -6.10 -27.39 60.45
N GLY A 67 -7.20 -28.10 60.72
CA GLY A 67 -8.54 -27.67 60.32
C GLY A 67 -9.07 -26.53 61.19
N PHE A 68 -9.91 -25.67 60.62
CA PHE A 68 -10.59 -24.61 61.34
C PHE A 68 -12.06 -24.53 60.93
N TYR A 69 -12.91 -24.05 61.83
CA TYR A 69 -14.29 -23.71 61.50
C TYR A 69 -14.31 -22.29 60.95
N ASP A 70 -14.88 -22.11 59.76
CA ASP A 70 -15.06 -20.76 59.19
C ASP A 70 -16.20 -20.00 59.88
N GLU A 71 -16.44 -18.75 59.46
CA GLU A 71 -17.46 -17.87 60.04
C GLU A 71 -18.88 -18.47 60.00
N ASN A 72 -19.12 -19.47 59.15
CA ASN A 72 -20.39 -20.18 59.03
C ASN A 72 -20.43 -21.50 59.81
N GLY A 73 -19.39 -21.81 60.59
CA GLY A 73 -19.29 -23.06 61.35
C GLY A 73 -18.99 -24.29 60.49
N ILE A 74 -18.44 -24.11 59.28
CA ILE A 74 -18.09 -25.19 58.35
C ILE A 74 -16.63 -25.60 58.61
N LEU A 75 -16.37 -26.90 58.82
CA LEU A 75 -14.99 -27.36 59.00
C LEU A 75 -14.25 -27.26 57.66
N THR A 76 -13.09 -26.61 57.71
CA THR A 76 -12.31 -26.22 56.56
C THR A 76 -10.87 -26.69 56.75
N TYR A 77 -10.32 -27.36 55.72
CA TYR A 77 -8.89 -27.64 55.62
C TYR A 77 -8.29 -26.87 54.46
N THR A 78 -7.09 -26.34 54.70
CA THR A 78 -6.29 -25.65 53.69
C THR A 78 -5.07 -26.51 53.38
N LEU A 79 -4.99 -26.93 52.12
CA LEU A 79 -3.91 -27.71 51.56
C LEU A 79 -3.00 -26.75 50.82
N ASP A 80 -1.83 -26.47 51.39
CA ASP A 80 -0.81 -25.66 50.74
C ASP A 80 0.00 -26.54 49.77
N LEU A 81 -0.25 -26.35 48.48
CA LEU A 81 0.44 -27.09 47.43
C LEU A 81 1.90 -26.66 47.26
N ALA A 82 2.29 -25.47 47.74
CA ALA A 82 3.68 -25.03 47.68
C ALA A 82 4.59 -25.92 48.54
N LYS A 83 4.04 -26.53 49.59
CA LYS A 83 4.76 -27.47 50.47
C LYS A 83 4.99 -28.85 49.85
N LEU A 84 4.34 -29.17 48.73
CA LEU A 84 4.54 -30.41 47.99
C LEU A 84 5.80 -30.40 47.11
N SER A 85 6.54 -29.30 47.11
CA SER A 85 7.67 -29.03 46.20
C SER A 85 8.90 -29.97 46.37
N GLY A 86 8.91 -30.86 47.36
CA GLY A 86 10.00 -31.82 47.62
C GLY A 86 9.73 -33.28 47.26
N ASP A 87 8.46 -33.71 47.14
CA ASP A 87 8.07 -35.14 47.08
C ASP A 87 7.53 -35.60 45.71
N PHE A 88 7.57 -34.74 44.69
CA PHE A 88 7.42 -35.17 43.29
C PHE A 88 8.69 -35.90 42.84
N ASP A 89 8.93 -37.10 43.39
CA ASP A 89 9.97 -37.99 42.91
C ASP A 89 9.58 -38.53 41.53
N THR A 90 10.58 -38.65 40.65
CA THR A 90 10.57 -39.25 39.31
C THR A 90 10.03 -38.41 38.14
N SER A 91 10.99 -37.93 37.31
CA SER A 91 10.99 -37.72 35.84
C SER A 91 9.83 -37.04 35.08
N ASP A 92 8.66 -36.88 35.66
CA ASP A 92 7.42 -36.54 34.97
C ASP A 92 6.72 -35.41 35.71
N LYS A 93 6.83 -34.21 35.16
CA LYS A 93 6.56 -32.92 35.82
C LYS A 93 5.08 -32.59 36.04
N GLU A 94 4.17 -33.45 35.60
CA GLU A 94 2.72 -33.20 35.59
C GLU A 94 1.93 -34.46 35.97
N ARG A 95 0.91 -34.29 36.82
CA ARG A 95 -0.03 -35.35 37.21
C ARG A 95 -1.45 -34.83 37.25
N TYR A 96 -2.38 -35.58 36.67
CA TYR A 96 -3.80 -35.39 36.87
C TYR A 96 -4.19 -35.96 38.23
N ILE A 97 -4.69 -35.10 39.11
CA ILE A 97 -5.22 -35.48 40.41
C ILE A 97 -6.67 -35.89 40.24
N TYR A 98 -6.99 -37.03 40.83
CA TYR A 98 -8.32 -37.64 40.82
C TYR A 98 -8.95 -37.58 42.21
N TYR A 99 -8.17 -37.85 43.26
CA TYR A 99 -8.66 -37.84 44.63
C TYR A 99 -7.70 -37.13 45.59
N ILE A 100 -8.26 -36.65 46.69
CA ILE A 100 -7.54 -36.15 47.86
C ILE A 100 -7.96 -36.99 49.06
N ASN A 101 -6.99 -37.60 49.75
CA ASN A 101 -7.23 -38.26 51.01
C ASN A 101 -6.81 -37.35 52.16
N LEU A 102 -7.62 -37.33 53.21
CA LEU A 102 -7.29 -36.77 54.51
C LEU A 102 -6.88 -37.90 55.44
N LEU A 103 -5.73 -37.72 56.10
CA LEU A 103 -5.07 -38.76 56.85
C LEU A 103 -4.91 -38.37 58.33
N ASP A 104 -4.91 -39.37 59.20
CA ASP A 104 -4.55 -39.22 60.61
C ASP A 104 -3.02 -39.15 60.84
N ASN A 105 -2.60 -39.14 62.10
CA ASN A 105 -1.18 -39.15 62.50
C ASN A 105 -0.42 -40.40 62.01
N ASP A 106 -1.11 -41.52 61.85
CA ASP A 106 -0.53 -42.81 61.46
C ASP A 106 -0.63 -43.02 59.93
N ASN A 107 -1.04 -41.99 59.19
CA ASN A 107 -1.31 -41.99 57.75
C ASN A 107 -2.45 -42.92 57.31
N ASN A 108 -3.38 -43.26 58.20
CA ASN A 108 -4.60 -43.96 57.82
C ASN A 108 -5.54 -43.00 57.12
N VAL A 109 -6.20 -43.48 56.05
CA VAL A 109 -7.19 -42.68 55.32
C VAL A 109 -8.46 -42.53 56.15
N LEU A 110 -8.77 -41.29 56.53
CA LEU A 110 -9.99 -40.94 57.24
C LEU A 110 -11.12 -40.59 56.27
N ILE A 111 -10.81 -39.81 55.22
CA ILE A 111 -11.79 -39.32 54.25
C ILE A 111 -11.14 -39.20 52.86
N THR A 112 -11.86 -39.58 51.81
CA THR A 112 -11.43 -39.47 50.41
C THR A 112 -12.40 -38.59 49.62
N PHE A 113 -11.87 -37.62 48.89
CA PHE A 113 -12.64 -36.69 48.06
C PHE A 113 -12.27 -36.84 46.58
N PRO A 114 -13.24 -37.01 45.67
CA PRO A 114 -12.96 -36.87 44.24
C PRO A 114 -12.70 -35.39 43.91
N THR A 115 -11.86 -35.16 42.92
CA THR A 115 -11.55 -33.83 42.38
C THR A 115 -12.03 -33.71 40.95
N SER A 116 -12.34 -32.49 40.51
CA SER A 116 -12.63 -32.18 39.11
C SER A 116 -11.34 -32.19 38.29
N ARG A 117 -10.79 -33.39 38.04
CA ARG A 117 -9.60 -33.70 37.19
C ARG A 117 -8.63 -32.52 37.06
N VAL A 118 -7.85 -32.26 38.10
CA VAL A 118 -6.93 -31.12 38.15
C VAL A 118 -5.55 -31.56 37.65
N LEU A 119 -4.97 -30.86 36.68
CA LEU A 119 -3.57 -31.04 36.32
C LEU A 119 -2.68 -30.27 37.30
N LEU A 120 -1.86 -30.99 38.06
CA LEU A 120 -0.86 -30.41 38.96
C LEU A 120 0.51 -30.47 38.27
N SER A 121 1.08 -29.29 37.99
CA SER A 121 2.44 -29.17 37.46
C SER A 121 3.42 -28.79 38.57
N GLN A 122 4.66 -29.26 38.46
CA GLN A 122 5.73 -28.95 39.41
C GLN A 122 5.94 -27.43 39.54
N ASN A 123 6.22 -26.96 40.77
CA ASN A 123 6.47 -25.55 41.10
C ASN A 123 5.27 -24.60 40.95
N ILE A 124 4.06 -25.11 40.72
CA ILE A 124 2.84 -24.31 40.85
C ILE A 124 2.43 -24.33 42.33
N GLY A 125 2.62 -23.20 43.02
CA GLY A 125 2.06 -22.97 44.35
C GLY A 125 0.55 -22.72 44.29
N GLY A 126 -0.13 -22.85 45.43
CA GLY A 126 -1.57 -22.60 45.51
C GLY A 126 -2.19 -23.20 46.77
N ILE A 127 -3.41 -22.79 47.08
CA ILE A 127 -4.17 -23.27 48.23
C ILE A 127 -5.39 -24.04 47.73
N PHE A 128 -5.48 -25.32 48.05
CA PHE A 128 -6.71 -26.09 47.93
C PHE A 128 -7.50 -25.97 49.24
N THR A 129 -8.76 -25.56 49.16
CA THR A 129 -9.63 -25.46 50.34
C THR A 129 -10.71 -26.52 50.26
N ILE A 130 -10.77 -27.38 51.28
CA ILE A 130 -11.82 -28.40 51.42
C ILE A 130 -12.76 -27.95 52.53
N LYS A 131 -14.04 -27.76 52.20
CA LYS A 131 -15.08 -27.31 53.14
C LYS A 131 -16.14 -28.39 53.29
N PHE A 132 -16.50 -28.71 54.53
CA PHE A 132 -17.53 -29.70 54.80
C PHE A 132 -18.42 -29.29 55.96
N PRO A 133 -19.74 -29.23 55.74
CA PRO A 133 -20.69 -28.97 56.81
C PRO A 133 -20.81 -30.24 57.67
N ILE A 134 -20.36 -30.18 58.93
CA ILE A 134 -20.64 -31.24 59.90
C ILE A 134 -22.00 -30.91 60.54
N SER A 135 -23.08 -31.39 59.92
CA SER A 135 -24.42 -31.31 60.51
C SER A 135 -24.85 -32.68 61.05
N GLY A 136 -25.19 -32.74 62.33
CA GLY A 136 -25.59 -33.98 63.03
C GLY A 136 -27.00 -34.48 62.72
N THR A 137 -27.64 -34.03 61.64
CA THR A 137 -28.98 -34.47 61.26
C THR A 137 -29.08 -34.59 59.76
N LYS A 138 -29.31 -35.83 59.31
CA LYS A 138 -29.65 -36.25 57.95
C LYS A 138 -30.53 -35.21 57.27
N ASN A 139 -30.05 -34.53 56.23
CA ASN A 139 -30.90 -33.79 55.31
C ASN A 139 -30.24 -33.54 53.94
N GLU A 140 -31.15 -33.47 52.99
CA GLU A 140 -31.10 -33.40 51.53
C GLU A 140 -30.11 -32.37 50.95
N VAL A 141 -29.41 -32.78 49.88
CA VAL A 141 -28.53 -31.89 49.10
C VAL A 141 -29.40 -31.00 48.22
N VAL A 142 -29.53 -29.72 48.58
CA VAL A 142 -30.13 -28.69 47.72
C VAL A 142 -29.00 -27.92 47.05
N PHE A 143 -28.85 -28.09 45.74
CA PHE A 143 -27.90 -27.30 44.95
C PHE A 143 -28.48 -25.92 44.64
N LYS A 144 -27.72 -24.85 44.93
CA LYS A 144 -28.05 -23.50 44.46
C LYS A 144 -27.71 -23.38 42.99
N ARG A 145 -28.66 -22.90 42.19
CA ARG A 145 -28.57 -22.76 40.73
C ARG A 145 -27.51 -21.75 40.27
N ASP A 146 -26.96 -20.98 41.19
CA ASP A 146 -26.18 -19.78 40.90
C ASP A 146 -24.67 -20.07 40.77
N GLU A 147 -24.23 -21.30 41.07
CA GLU A 147 -22.80 -21.66 41.13
C GLU A 147 -22.36 -22.62 40.01
N TYR A 148 -23.28 -23.18 39.21
CA TYR A 148 -22.96 -24.10 38.12
C TYR A 148 -23.91 -23.93 36.92
N ILE A 149 -23.35 -23.79 35.71
CA ILE A 149 -24.12 -23.85 34.46
C ILE A 149 -24.60 -25.29 34.25
N VAL A 150 -25.91 -25.50 34.18
CA VAL A 150 -26.45 -26.82 33.83
C VAL A 150 -26.14 -27.16 32.37
N ARG A 151 -25.94 -28.44 32.04
CA ARG A 151 -25.53 -28.88 30.69
C ARG A 151 -26.39 -28.29 29.57
N THR A 152 -27.69 -28.13 29.78
CA THR A 152 -28.62 -27.52 28.82
C THR A 152 -28.32 -26.03 28.55
N GLU A 153 -27.95 -25.27 29.58
CA GLU A 153 -27.54 -23.87 29.46
C GLU A 153 -26.16 -23.76 28.79
N PHE A 154 -25.23 -24.68 29.09
CA PHE A 154 -23.92 -24.74 28.42
C PHE A 154 -24.04 -25.04 26.93
N GLU A 155 -24.82 -26.05 26.54
CA GLU A 155 -25.01 -26.39 25.12
C GLU A 155 -25.70 -25.24 24.36
N SER A 156 -26.64 -24.53 25.01
CA SER A 156 -27.27 -23.34 24.44
C SER A 156 -26.27 -22.19 24.23
N LEU A 157 -25.37 -21.96 25.19
CA LEU A 157 -24.30 -20.97 25.06
C LEU A 157 -23.31 -21.34 23.96
N LYS A 158 -22.89 -22.61 23.93
CA LYS A 158 -21.99 -23.15 22.90
C LYS A 158 -22.56 -22.98 21.50
N ALA A 159 -23.85 -23.28 21.30
CA ALA A 159 -24.53 -23.09 20.03
C ALA A 159 -24.52 -21.61 19.58
N LYS A 160 -24.81 -20.68 20.50
CA LYS A 160 -24.75 -19.24 20.22
C LYS A 160 -23.35 -18.74 19.87
N VAL A 161 -22.33 -19.23 20.57
CA VAL A 161 -20.93 -18.89 20.27
C VAL A 161 -20.56 -19.37 18.87
N LEU A 162 -20.92 -20.61 18.52
CA LEU A 162 -20.66 -21.18 17.21
C LEU A 162 -21.40 -20.44 16.08
N GLU A 163 -22.66 -20.06 16.32
CA GLU A 163 -23.45 -19.25 15.38
C GLU A 163 -22.78 -17.89 15.12
N ASN A 164 -22.33 -17.20 16.18
CA ASN A 164 -21.63 -15.92 16.07
C ASN A 164 -20.30 -16.06 15.32
N GLU A 165 -19.54 -17.14 15.56
CA GLU A 165 -18.30 -17.42 14.85
C GLU A 165 -18.54 -17.64 13.35
N ASN A 166 -19.59 -18.40 13.00
CA ASN A 166 -19.99 -18.61 11.60
C ASN A 166 -20.40 -17.30 10.92
N LEU A 167 -21.18 -16.45 11.61
CA LEU A 167 -21.59 -15.15 11.10
C LEU A 167 -20.39 -14.21 10.90
N LEU A 168 -19.44 -14.22 11.84
CA LEU A 168 -18.20 -13.46 11.72
C LEU A 168 -17.37 -13.91 10.50
N ASN A 169 -17.19 -15.22 10.34
CA ASN A 169 -16.43 -15.78 9.21
C ASN A 169 -17.09 -15.46 7.85
N ALA A 170 -18.42 -15.56 7.76
CA ALA A 170 -19.16 -15.17 6.56
C ALA A 170 -18.98 -13.68 6.24
N THR A 171 -19.04 -12.82 7.26
CA THR A 171 -18.84 -11.37 7.11
C THR A 171 -17.42 -11.05 6.63
N ILE A 172 -16.39 -11.71 7.20
CA ILE A 172 -14.99 -11.56 6.77
C ILE A 172 -14.83 -11.93 5.29
N LEU A 173 -15.42 -13.05 4.87
CA LEU A 173 -15.37 -13.49 3.47
C LEU A 173 -16.02 -12.46 2.52
N GLU A 174 -17.18 -11.93 2.90
CA GLU A 174 -17.86 -10.90 2.11
C GLU A 174 -17.01 -9.62 1.99
N VAL A 175 -16.43 -9.15 3.09
CA VAL A 175 -15.54 -7.98 3.10
C VAL A 175 -14.32 -8.20 2.20
N ASN A 176 -13.68 -9.37 2.27
CA ASN A 176 -12.53 -9.70 1.43
C ASN A 176 -12.90 -9.71 -0.06
N ASN A 177 -14.07 -10.26 -0.41
CA ASN A 177 -14.55 -10.23 -1.79
C ASN A 177 -14.78 -8.80 -2.29
N LYS A 178 -15.36 -7.92 -1.47
CA LYS A 178 -15.53 -6.50 -1.81
C LYS A 178 -14.19 -5.78 -1.98
N ILE A 179 -13.22 -6.03 -1.09
CA ILE A 179 -11.86 -5.47 -1.20
C ILE A 179 -11.22 -5.88 -2.53
N ASN A 180 -11.33 -7.15 -2.92
CA ASN A 180 -10.77 -7.65 -4.19
C ASN A 180 -11.42 -6.99 -5.41
N GLN A 181 -12.74 -6.79 -5.39
CA GLN A 181 -13.47 -6.09 -6.45
C GLN A 181 -13.04 -4.62 -6.55
N ILE A 182 -12.87 -3.94 -5.41
CA ILE A 182 -12.38 -2.56 -5.35
C ILE A 182 -10.97 -2.47 -5.92
N ASN A 183 -10.06 -3.36 -5.50
CA ASN A 183 -8.68 -3.38 -5.99
C ASN A 183 -8.60 -3.58 -7.51
N THR A 184 -9.44 -4.46 -8.06
CA THR A 184 -9.53 -4.69 -9.51
C THR A 184 -10.02 -3.46 -10.25
N THR A 185 -11.04 -2.79 -9.71
CA THR A 185 -11.58 -1.53 -10.25
C THR A 185 -10.52 -0.43 -10.23
N ILE A 186 -9.81 -0.26 -9.11
CA ILE A 186 -8.74 0.73 -8.97
C ILE A 186 -7.62 0.47 -9.97
N ALA A 187 -7.16 -0.78 -10.12
CA ALA A 187 -6.10 -1.12 -11.07
C ALA A 187 -6.49 -0.78 -12.52
N THR A 188 -7.75 -1.04 -12.88
CA THR A 188 -8.30 -0.70 -14.19
C THR A 188 -8.34 0.81 -14.41
N LEU A 189 -8.88 1.56 -13.44
CA LEU A 189 -8.95 3.03 -13.51
C LEU A 189 -7.57 3.67 -13.62
N VAL A 190 -6.59 3.21 -12.83
CA VAL A 190 -5.20 3.70 -12.89
C VAL A 190 -4.60 3.46 -14.27
N THR A 191 -4.84 2.29 -14.87
CA THR A 191 -4.33 1.97 -16.21
C THR A 191 -4.97 2.87 -17.27
N THR A 192 -6.29 3.06 -17.23
CA THR A 192 -7.02 3.95 -18.14
C THR A 192 -6.54 5.40 -18.02
N LEU A 193 -6.35 5.90 -16.79
CA LEU A 193 -5.86 7.26 -16.55
C LEU A 193 -4.43 7.45 -17.07
N LYS A 194 -3.55 6.45 -16.91
CA LYS A 194 -2.19 6.50 -17.48
C LYS A 194 -2.21 6.55 -19.00
N LEU A 195 -3.02 5.72 -19.64
CA LEU A 195 -3.17 5.73 -21.10
C LEU A 195 -3.73 7.07 -21.59
N GLN A 196 -4.75 7.61 -20.90
CA GLN A 196 -5.33 8.90 -21.25
C GLN A 196 -4.30 10.03 -21.13
N SER A 197 -3.51 10.05 -20.04
CA SER A 197 -2.45 11.03 -19.86
C SER A 197 -1.38 10.95 -20.97
N LEU A 198 -1.00 9.74 -21.39
CA LEU A 198 -0.08 9.56 -22.51
C LEU A 198 -0.65 10.11 -23.81
N ILE A 199 -1.95 9.93 -24.07
CA ILE A 199 -2.63 10.48 -25.26
C ILE A 199 -2.70 12.02 -25.18
N ASP A 200 -3.07 12.58 -24.04
CA ASP A 200 -3.23 14.04 -23.85
C ASP A 200 -1.91 14.80 -24.03
N ASN A 201 -0.79 14.18 -23.62
CA ASN A 201 0.56 14.72 -23.83
C ASN A 201 0.92 14.82 -25.32
N ARG A 202 0.41 13.90 -26.14
CA ARG A 202 0.67 13.88 -27.58
C ARG A 202 -0.18 14.85 -28.38
N VAL A 203 -1.31 15.32 -27.83
CA VAL A 203 -2.19 16.26 -28.55
C VAL A 203 -1.39 17.52 -28.91
N GLY A 204 -1.38 17.90 -30.19
CA GLY A 204 -0.56 18.99 -30.71
C GLY A 204 0.76 18.55 -31.36
N GLU A 205 1.14 17.27 -31.29
CA GLU A 205 2.31 16.74 -31.99
C GLU A 205 2.16 16.83 -33.51
N LEU A 206 3.12 17.47 -34.17
CA LEU A 206 3.21 17.51 -35.63
C LEU A 206 3.81 16.20 -36.17
N ALA A 207 3.17 15.61 -37.18
CA ALA A 207 3.63 14.40 -37.85
C ALA A 207 3.44 14.49 -39.37
N TYR A 208 4.31 13.78 -40.09
CA TYR A 208 4.28 13.70 -41.55
C TYR A 208 4.02 12.26 -41.99
N PHE A 209 3.07 12.07 -42.90
CA PHE A 209 2.67 10.74 -43.37
C PHE A 209 2.85 10.57 -44.87
N ALA A 210 3.55 9.49 -45.25
CA ALA A 210 3.68 9.04 -46.64
C ALA A 210 2.46 8.17 -47.03
N ALA A 211 1.26 8.69 -46.79
CA ALA A 211 -0.01 8.00 -47.01
C ALA A 211 -0.96 8.88 -47.82
N LYS A 212 -1.99 8.26 -48.43
CA LYS A 212 -3.05 8.99 -49.14
C LYS A 212 -4.18 9.46 -48.22
N GLU A 213 -4.32 8.84 -47.06
CA GLU A 213 -5.38 9.10 -46.10
C GLU A 213 -4.81 9.59 -44.78
N VAL A 214 -5.59 10.41 -44.08
CA VAL A 214 -5.26 10.92 -42.75
C VAL A 214 -5.41 9.79 -41.75
N PRO A 215 -4.35 9.41 -41.01
CA PRO A 215 -4.47 8.35 -40.01
C PRO A 215 -5.47 8.71 -38.90
N LYS A 216 -6.13 7.68 -38.35
CA LYS A 216 -7.03 7.86 -37.21
C LYS A 216 -6.30 8.52 -36.05
N GLY A 217 -6.95 9.48 -35.39
CA GLY A 217 -6.34 10.24 -34.30
C GLY A 217 -5.70 11.56 -34.73
N TYR A 218 -5.58 11.81 -36.04
CA TYR A 218 -4.89 12.99 -36.56
C TYR A 218 -5.84 13.96 -37.26
N TYR A 219 -5.49 15.24 -37.16
CA TYR A 219 -6.05 16.38 -37.85
C TYR A 219 -5.16 16.73 -39.05
N LEU A 220 -5.75 16.91 -40.23
CA LEU A 220 -5.03 17.38 -41.42
C LEU A 220 -4.91 18.89 -41.39
N VAL A 221 -3.67 19.39 -41.44
CA VAL A 221 -3.40 20.84 -41.49
C VAL A 221 -4.02 21.44 -42.75
N GLY A 222 -4.53 22.66 -42.64
CA GLY A 222 -5.23 23.37 -43.73
C GLY A 222 -6.68 22.95 -43.93
N THR A 223 -7.24 22.10 -43.07
CA THR A 223 -8.65 21.70 -43.13
C THR A 223 -9.47 22.39 -42.05
N LEU A 224 -10.62 22.95 -42.41
CA LEU A 224 -11.57 23.53 -41.46
C LEU A 224 -12.31 22.42 -40.71
N VAL A 225 -12.27 22.45 -39.37
CA VAL A 225 -12.89 21.41 -38.52
C VAL A 225 -13.64 22.03 -37.34
N LYS A 226 -14.60 21.29 -36.80
CA LYS A 226 -15.37 21.72 -35.62
C LYS A 226 -14.50 21.74 -34.36
N LYS A 227 -14.60 22.82 -33.58
CA LYS A 227 -13.96 22.97 -32.26
C LYS A 227 -14.29 21.81 -31.33
N ALA A 228 -15.57 21.41 -31.28
CA ALA A 228 -16.04 20.31 -30.44
C ALA A 228 -15.39 18.96 -30.76
N LYS A 229 -15.08 18.68 -32.04
CA LYS A 229 -14.47 17.39 -32.46
C LYS A 229 -13.02 17.25 -31.97
N TYR A 230 -12.32 18.38 -31.84
CA TYR A 230 -10.90 18.42 -31.47
C TYR A 230 -10.68 19.42 -30.34
N ALA A 231 -11.51 19.36 -29.30
CA ALA A 231 -11.53 20.35 -28.23
C ALA A 231 -10.17 20.49 -27.51
N LYS A 232 -9.49 19.37 -27.27
CA LYS A 232 -8.16 19.35 -26.65
C LYS A 232 -7.11 20.04 -27.52
N LEU A 233 -7.14 19.82 -28.84
CA LEU A 233 -6.24 20.49 -29.77
C LEU A 233 -6.54 21.98 -29.84
N TYR A 234 -7.82 22.34 -30.00
CA TYR A 234 -8.26 23.74 -30.05
C TYR A 234 -7.80 24.54 -28.83
N ALA A 235 -7.95 23.97 -27.62
CA ALA A 235 -7.50 24.60 -26.39
C ALA A 235 -5.99 24.94 -26.38
N LYS A 236 -5.16 24.17 -27.11
CA LYS A 236 -3.71 24.41 -27.23
C LYS A 236 -3.34 25.43 -28.30
N VAL A 237 -4.17 25.61 -29.33
CA VAL A 237 -3.82 26.41 -30.53
C VAL A 237 -4.63 27.69 -30.71
N GLN A 238 -5.74 27.85 -29.98
CA GLN A 238 -6.58 29.05 -30.05
C GLN A 238 -5.77 30.34 -29.82
N GLY A 239 -6.08 31.39 -30.58
CA GLY A 239 -5.42 32.69 -30.50
C GLY A 239 -4.02 32.76 -31.13
N LEU A 240 -3.47 31.67 -31.68
CA LEU A 240 -2.21 31.70 -32.40
C LEU A 240 -2.36 32.31 -33.79
N SER A 241 -1.35 33.05 -34.25
CA SER A 241 -1.41 33.86 -35.48
C SER A 241 -1.68 33.05 -36.76
N ASN A 242 -1.31 31.77 -36.78
CA ASN A 242 -1.52 30.90 -37.95
C ASN A 242 -2.74 29.98 -37.79
N VAL A 243 -3.67 30.35 -36.90
CA VAL A 243 -4.95 29.67 -36.71
C VAL A 243 -6.06 30.60 -37.18
N THR A 244 -6.86 30.10 -38.11
CA THR A 244 -8.08 30.77 -38.58
C THR A 244 -9.25 30.24 -37.76
N GLU A 245 -9.98 31.13 -37.10
CA GLU A 245 -11.12 30.79 -36.25
C GLU A 245 -12.42 31.35 -36.83
N SER A 246 -13.49 30.56 -36.75
CA SER A 246 -14.87 31.01 -36.88
C SER A 246 -15.68 30.52 -35.68
N ASP A 247 -16.98 30.79 -35.62
CA ASP A 247 -17.80 30.52 -34.42
C ASP A 247 -17.61 29.10 -33.88
N ASP A 248 -17.93 28.08 -34.68
CA ASP A 248 -17.86 26.67 -34.31
C ASP A 248 -16.64 25.92 -34.86
N ASN A 249 -15.82 26.57 -35.67
CA ASN A 249 -14.73 25.90 -36.39
C ASN A 249 -13.39 26.59 -36.21
N PHE A 250 -12.33 25.82 -36.43
CA PHE A 250 -10.97 26.34 -36.51
C PHE A 250 -10.19 25.61 -37.60
N MET A 251 -9.14 26.25 -38.09
CA MET A 251 -8.21 25.69 -39.05
C MET A 251 -6.81 26.16 -38.70
N ILE A 252 -5.86 25.24 -38.63
CA ILE A 252 -4.44 25.57 -38.58
C ILE A 252 -3.99 25.71 -40.02
N ASN A 253 -3.51 26.89 -40.42
CA ASN A 253 -3.15 27.16 -41.82
C ASN A 253 -1.91 26.34 -42.23
N ASN A 254 -1.80 26.01 -43.52
CA ASN A 254 -0.70 25.21 -44.06
C ASN A 254 0.67 25.84 -43.80
N PHE A 255 1.65 24.99 -43.51
CA PHE A 255 3.06 25.36 -43.34
C PHE A 255 3.85 24.89 -44.56
N THR A 256 4.77 25.73 -45.05
CA THR A 256 5.72 25.33 -46.10
C THR A 256 7.00 24.76 -45.50
N TYR A 257 7.50 25.37 -44.43
CA TYR A 257 8.69 24.95 -43.69
C TYR A 257 8.44 25.10 -42.19
N VAL A 258 9.06 24.22 -41.40
CA VAL A 258 8.95 24.23 -39.94
C VAL A 258 10.33 24.45 -39.34
N LYS A 259 10.43 25.39 -38.41
CA LYS A 259 11.63 25.71 -37.65
C LYS A 259 11.34 25.55 -36.17
N GLY A 260 12.23 24.90 -35.44
CA GLY A 260 12.13 24.79 -33.98
C GLY A 260 12.29 26.16 -33.31
N THR A 261 11.58 26.36 -32.20
CA THR A 261 11.70 27.54 -31.34
C THR A 261 11.83 27.11 -29.88
N ASN A 262 12.49 27.94 -29.08
CA ASN A 262 12.55 27.80 -27.62
C ASN A 262 11.56 28.73 -26.90
N SER A 263 10.80 29.56 -27.65
CA SER A 263 9.80 30.46 -27.10
C SER A 263 8.39 30.00 -27.46
N THR A 264 7.53 29.88 -26.46
CA THR A 264 6.12 29.51 -26.66
C THR A 264 5.34 30.57 -27.45
N SER A 265 5.77 31.84 -27.42
CA SER A 265 5.16 32.92 -28.19
C SER A 265 5.33 32.75 -29.71
N ASP A 266 6.38 32.04 -30.13
CA ASP A 266 6.77 31.93 -31.53
C ASP A 266 6.16 30.69 -32.19
N VAL A 267 5.50 29.84 -31.41
CA VAL A 267 4.84 28.63 -31.88
C VAL A 267 3.73 29.01 -32.86
N LEU A 268 3.77 28.41 -34.05
CA LEU A 268 2.89 28.72 -35.18
C LEU A 268 2.95 30.18 -35.67
N GLN A 269 4.04 30.92 -35.41
CA GLN A 269 4.28 32.18 -36.12
C GLN A 269 4.83 31.92 -37.52
N THR A 270 4.42 32.74 -38.49
CA THR A 270 4.96 32.71 -39.84
C THR A 270 6.15 33.66 -39.95
N GLN A 271 7.21 33.21 -40.64
CA GLN A 271 8.36 34.04 -40.98
C GLN A 271 8.47 34.10 -42.50
N THR A 272 8.62 35.30 -43.04
CA THR A 272 8.90 35.49 -44.46
C THR A 272 10.30 34.94 -44.77
N GLN A 273 10.41 34.13 -45.82
CA GLN A 273 11.70 33.64 -46.28
C GLN A 273 12.57 34.82 -46.70
N ALA A 274 13.82 34.82 -46.25
CA ALA A 274 14.83 35.76 -46.72
C ALA A 274 16.16 35.02 -46.80
N LEU A 275 16.83 35.15 -47.95
CA LEU A 275 18.24 34.78 -48.01
C LEU A 275 19.05 35.81 -47.20
N PRO A 276 20.10 35.38 -46.49
CA PRO A 276 21.06 36.32 -45.93
C PRO A 276 21.56 37.26 -47.03
N ASN A 277 21.76 38.53 -46.72
CA ASN A 277 22.32 39.44 -47.72
C ASN A 277 23.72 38.97 -48.12
N ILE A 278 23.91 38.67 -49.40
CA ILE A 278 25.21 38.25 -49.94
C ILE A 278 25.98 39.50 -50.36
N ARG A 279 27.11 39.74 -49.71
CA ARG A 279 28.07 40.79 -50.05
C ARG A 279 29.41 40.18 -50.40
N GLY A 280 30.05 40.67 -51.46
CA GLY A 280 31.32 40.13 -51.91
C GLY A 280 32.11 41.10 -52.78
N LYS A 281 33.40 40.84 -52.92
CA LYS A 281 34.30 41.59 -53.81
C LYS A 281 35.11 40.60 -54.64
N ALA A 282 35.15 40.80 -55.94
CA ALA A 282 36.09 40.13 -56.83
C ALA A 282 37.25 41.10 -57.14
N TRP A 283 38.47 40.61 -56.98
CA TRP A 283 39.71 41.37 -57.21
C TRP A 283 40.61 40.62 -58.19
N SER A 284 41.20 41.34 -59.15
CA SER A 284 42.32 40.87 -59.93
C SER A 284 43.59 41.62 -59.53
N GLY A 285 44.61 40.90 -59.07
CA GLY A 285 45.88 41.49 -58.63
C GLY A 285 46.78 41.98 -59.77
N SER A 286 46.61 41.44 -60.99
CA SER A 286 47.40 41.85 -62.17
C SER A 286 46.72 41.57 -63.53
N GLY A 287 45.44 41.16 -63.53
CA GLY A 287 44.68 40.84 -64.73
C GLY A 287 43.60 41.87 -65.02
N ASN A 288 43.29 42.12 -66.28
CA ASN A 288 42.13 42.94 -66.64
C ASN A 288 40.85 42.18 -66.27
N ILE A 289 40.02 42.73 -65.37
CA ILE A 289 38.61 42.32 -65.31
C ILE A 289 37.95 42.96 -66.54
N SER A 290 37.92 42.23 -67.65
CA SER A 290 37.27 42.65 -68.87
C SER A 290 35.75 42.54 -68.71
N VAL A 291 35.14 43.57 -68.15
CA VAL A 291 33.70 43.80 -68.31
C VAL A 291 33.48 44.29 -69.74
N ASN A 292 32.66 43.57 -70.52
CA ASN A 292 32.33 43.99 -71.88
C ASN A 292 31.63 45.36 -71.81
N SER A 293 32.31 46.41 -72.26
CA SER A 293 31.93 47.82 -72.08
C SER A 293 30.69 48.22 -72.90
N SER A 294 30.08 47.31 -73.66
CA SER A 294 28.74 47.53 -74.22
C SER A 294 27.65 47.70 -73.15
N PHE A 295 27.95 47.42 -71.87
CA PHE A 295 27.10 47.76 -70.73
C PHE A 295 27.30 49.18 -70.17
N PHE A 296 28.42 49.85 -70.49
CA PHE A 296 28.77 51.16 -69.94
C PHE A 296 29.26 52.06 -71.08
N GLY A 297 28.31 52.65 -71.81
CA GLY A 297 28.61 53.61 -72.85
C GLY A 297 29.14 54.92 -72.25
N GLY A 298 30.35 55.31 -72.68
CA GLY A 298 30.86 56.68 -72.60
C GLY A 298 31.21 57.19 -71.21
N GLU A 299 32.36 57.85 -71.10
CA GLU A 299 32.86 58.56 -69.92
C GLU A 299 31.77 59.36 -69.19
N THR A 300 31.14 58.76 -68.19
CA THR A 300 30.36 59.46 -67.16
C THR A 300 30.35 58.57 -65.92
N SER A 301 30.49 59.18 -64.75
CA SER A 301 30.49 58.56 -63.43
C SER A 301 29.55 57.35 -63.39
N ALA A 302 30.14 56.17 -63.23
CA ALA A 302 29.41 54.91 -63.30
C ALA A 302 28.43 54.81 -62.14
N ASN A 303 27.21 55.31 -62.34
CA ASN A 303 26.05 54.95 -61.54
C ASN A 303 25.70 53.51 -61.89
N THR A 304 26.50 52.58 -61.39
CA THR A 304 26.26 51.15 -61.56
C THR A 304 25.02 50.80 -60.76
N GLU A 305 23.89 50.59 -61.43
CA GLU A 305 22.65 50.11 -60.82
C GLU A 305 22.64 48.57 -60.80
N GLY A 306 22.03 47.96 -59.78
CA GLY A 306 21.92 46.50 -59.63
C GLY A 306 22.90 45.84 -58.67
N VAL A 307 22.86 44.50 -58.64
CA VAL A 307 23.57 43.63 -57.68
C VAL A 307 25.08 43.66 -57.85
N PHE A 308 25.56 43.83 -59.09
CA PHE A 308 26.97 43.92 -59.43
C PHE A 308 27.34 45.37 -59.71
N PHE A 309 28.34 45.91 -59.01
CA PHE A 309 28.68 47.33 -59.10
C PHE A 309 30.16 47.60 -58.90
N ALA A 310 30.66 48.69 -59.47
CA ALA A 310 32.03 49.16 -59.28
C ALA A 310 32.03 50.37 -58.35
N THR A 311 32.95 50.42 -57.40
CA THR A 311 33.06 51.55 -56.45
C THR A 311 34.16 52.55 -56.84
N ASN A 312 35.00 52.22 -57.82
CA ASN A 312 36.11 53.05 -58.25
C ASN A 312 35.87 53.56 -59.67
N ASN A 313 36.14 54.85 -59.89
CA ASN A 313 36.00 55.49 -61.20
C ASN A 313 36.77 54.71 -62.27
N PHE A 314 36.06 54.26 -63.30
CA PHE A 314 36.65 53.79 -64.56
C PHE A 314 37.28 55.00 -65.27
N GLN A 315 38.45 55.46 -64.84
CA GLN A 315 39.23 56.34 -65.69
C GLN A 315 39.94 55.48 -66.74
N SER A 316 39.21 55.18 -67.81
CA SER A 316 39.82 54.94 -69.11
C SER A 316 40.43 56.27 -69.54
N THR A 317 41.64 56.59 -69.07
CA THR A 317 42.41 57.58 -69.80
C THR A 317 42.86 56.91 -71.08
N ASN A 318 42.10 57.10 -72.16
CA ASN A 318 42.60 56.93 -73.51
C ASN A 318 43.66 58.02 -73.72
N ARG A 319 44.84 57.82 -73.12
CA ARG A 319 46.01 58.65 -73.40
C ARG A 319 46.72 57.98 -74.56
N GLY A 320 46.75 58.70 -75.67
CA GLY A 320 47.45 58.32 -76.88
C GLY A 320 48.86 57.77 -76.60
N ALA A 321 49.28 56.88 -77.50
CA ALA A 321 50.53 56.14 -77.48
C ALA A 321 51.70 56.93 -76.87
N GLY A 322 52.29 56.43 -75.77
CA GLY A 322 53.63 56.89 -75.38
C GLY A 322 54.10 56.76 -73.94
N SER A 323 53.31 56.31 -72.96
CA SER A 323 53.87 56.14 -71.60
C SER A 323 53.09 55.15 -70.73
N PHE A 324 53.69 53.98 -70.50
CA PHE A 324 53.18 52.97 -69.57
C PHE A 324 53.59 53.32 -68.14
N ASN A 325 52.91 54.29 -67.53
CA ASN A 325 52.79 54.29 -66.08
C ASN A 325 51.59 53.41 -65.76
N ALA A 326 51.87 52.13 -65.46
CA ALA A 326 50.87 51.20 -64.93
C ALA A 326 50.45 51.70 -63.55
N GLN A 327 49.55 52.68 -63.50
CA GLN A 327 48.71 52.83 -62.33
C GLN A 327 47.95 51.52 -62.22
N THR A 328 48.31 50.72 -61.22
CA THR A 328 47.62 49.51 -60.80
C THR A 328 46.23 49.95 -60.34
N ASN A 329 45.35 50.18 -61.31
CA ASN A 329 43.97 50.50 -61.06
C ASN A 329 43.39 49.23 -60.45
N ASN A 330 43.19 49.24 -59.12
CA ASN A 330 42.57 48.15 -58.40
C ASN A 330 41.13 48.03 -58.90
N HIS A 331 40.93 47.17 -59.89
CA HIS A 331 39.64 46.83 -60.43
C HIS A 331 38.91 46.00 -59.38
N GLN A 332 37.86 46.58 -58.78
CA GLN A 332 37.00 45.93 -57.81
C GLN A 332 35.59 45.85 -58.36
N LEU A 333 35.15 44.63 -58.64
CA LEU A 333 33.74 44.34 -58.87
C LEU A 333 33.13 43.93 -57.53
N ASN A 334 32.15 44.69 -57.05
CA ASN A 334 31.43 44.40 -55.83
C ASN A 334 30.11 43.71 -56.15
N ILE A 335 29.66 42.89 -55.22
CA ILE A 335 28.36 42.22 -55.22
C ILE A 335 27.64 42.64 -53.93
N ASP A 336 26.43 43.16 -54.04
CA ASP A 336 25.52 43.33 -52.90
C ASP A 336 24.10 42.94 -53.33
N ALA A 337 23.65 41.77 -52.88
CA ALA A 337 22.34 41.21 -53.24
C ALA A 337 21.18 42.10 -52.78
N SER A 338 21.36 42.94 -51.74
CA SER A 338 20.33 43.89 -51.30
C SER A 338 20.02 44.97 -52.35
N ARG A 339 20.92 45.19 -53.32
CA ARG A 339 20.74 46.09 -54.48
C ARG A 339 19.96 45.44 -55.63
N ALA A 340 19.54 44.19 -55.50
CA ALA A 340 18.60 43.58 -56.44
C ALA A 340 17.29 44.36 -56.43
N SER A 341 16.70 44.60 -57.61
CA SER A 341 15.38 45.22 -57.67
C SER A 341 14.35 44.34 -56.95
N ASN A 342 13.28 44.94 -56.43
CA ASN A 342 12.20 44.18 -55.80
C ASN A 342 11.56 43.15 -56.77
N ILE A 343 11.75 43.31 -58.08
CA ILE A 343 11.28 42.39 -59.13
C ILE A 343 12.10 41.09 -59.15
N TYR A 344 13.41 41.17 -58.86
CA TYR A 344 14.31 40.00 -58.85
C TYR A 344 14.58 39.43 -57.44
N LYS A 345 14.07 40.09 -56.38
CA LYS A 345 14.09 39.55 -55.01
C LYS A 345 13.20 38.32 -54.84
N ASP A 346 12.28 38.09 -55.79
CA ASP A 346 11.26 37.06 -55.71
C ASP A 346 11.43 36.07 -56.87
N ASN A 347 12.50 35.28 -56.82
CA ASN A 347 12.64 34.13 -57.72
C ASN A 347 11.75 32.99 -57.18
N SER A 348 10.45 33.15 -57.38
CA SER A 348 9.40 32.16 -57.06
C SER A 348 9.51 30.86 -57.88
N GLY A 349 10.57 30.68 -58.67
CA GLY A 349 10.75 29.59 -59.63
C GLY A 349 11.77 28.51 -59.25
N VAL A 350 12.42 28.58 -58.08
CA VAL A 350 13.30 27.50 -57.61
C VAL A 350 12.57 26.66 -56.57
N GLU A 351 11.55 25.91 -56.99
CA GLU A 351 10.98 24.85 -56.16
C GLU A 351 11.97 23.67 -56.18
N LEU A 352 12.64 23.42 -55.05
CA LEU A 352 13.46 22.23 -54.89
C LEU A 352 12.59 20.98 -55.12
N GLN A 353 13.12 19.95 -55.77
CA GLN A 353 12.44 18.66 -55.81
C GLN A 353 12.10 18.23 -54.37
N ALA A 354 10.80 18.15 -54.08
CA ALA A 354 10.31 17.90 -52.74
C ALA A 354 9.48 16.62 -52.70
N PHE A 355 9.72 15.81 -51.68
CA PHE A 355 8.89 14.66 -51.34
C PHE A 355 7.63 15.16 -50.61
N LYS A 356 6.44 14.93 -51.19
CA LYS A 356 5.17 15.42 -50.64
C LYS A 356 4.60 14.45 -49.62
N LEU A 357 4.37 14.94 -48.40
CA LEU A 357 3.80 14.19 -47.27
C LEU A 357 2.54 14.88 -46.75
N LEU A 358 1.61 14.11 -46.19
CA LEU A 358 0.49 14.70 -45.45
C LEU A 358 1.01 15.27 -44.13
N THR A 359 0.80 16.57 -43.94
CA THR A 359 1.16 17.26 -42.70
C THR A 359 -0.03 17.23 -41.76
N CYS A 360 0.12 16.53 -40.63
CA CYS A 360 -0.97 16.27 -39.71
C CYS A 360 -0.55 16.59 -38.28
N ILE A 361 -1.53 16.89 -37.42
CA ILE A 361 -1.32 17.10 -35.99
C ILE A 361 -2.12 16.05 -35.22
N PHE A 362 -1.49 15.41 -34.23
CA PHE A 362 -2.21 14.48 -33.36
C PHE A 362 -3.26 15.25 -32.56
N ALA A 363 -4.52 14.84 -32.68
CA ALA A 363 -5.65 15.65 -32.23
C ALA A 363 -6.62 14.89 -31.32
N ASP A 364 -6.51 13.56 -31.26
CA ASP A 364 -7.40 12.66 -30.49
C ASP A 364 -8.88 13.06 -30.64
N PRO A 365 -9.55 12.68 -31.74
CA PRO A 365 -10.97 12.96 -31.92
C PRO A 365 -11.73 12.22 -30.83
N SER A 366 -12.07 12.95 -29.77
CA SER A 366 -12.82 12.49 -28.61
C SER A 366 -14.05 11.69 -29.00
#